data_AF-A0A7C1SBG8-F1
#
_entry.id   AF-A0A7C1SBG8-F1
#
_cell.length_a   1.000
_cell.length_b   1.000
_cell.length_c   1.000
_cell.angle_alpha   90.00
_cell.angle_beta   90.00
_cell.angle_gamma   90.00
#
_symmetry.space_group_name_H-M   'P 1'
#
loop_
_entity.id
_entity.type
_entity.pdbx_description
1 polymer ?
#
loop_
_entity_poly.entity_id
_entity_poly.type
_entity_poly.pdbx_seq_one_letter_code
_entity_poly.pdbx_strand_id
1 'polypeptide(L)'
;MKIYYDKDIKKNLLKGKNAKTVCIMGYGSQGHAHANNLKDSDINVIIGARKGGSFDKAKKAGFKVMLPAEATKAADIIMILLPDET
;
A
#
# COMPACT_ATOMS: atom_id res chain seq x y z
N MET A 1 8.97 4.53 28.16
CA MET A 1 8.51 4.20 26.79
C MET A 1 8.40 5.51 26.02
N LYS A 2 9.00 5.62 24.84
CA LYS A 2 8.91 6.85 24.02
C LYS A 2 7.69 6.73 23.11
N ILE A 3 6.77 7.69 23.18
CA ILE A 3 5.58 7.77 22.34
C ILE A 3 5.86 8.78 21.24
N TYR A 4 5.53 8.44 20.00
CA TYR A 4 5.75 9.29 18.83
C TYR A 4 4.44 9.92 18.38
N TYR A 5 4.48 11.20 18.07
CA TYR A 5 3.39 11.97 17.49
C TYR A 5 3.84 12.59 16.16
N ASP A 6 2.92 13.21 15.42
CA ASP A 6 3.21 13.83 14.11
C ASP A 6 4.39 14.81 14.11
N LYS A 7 4.60 15.53 15.22
CA LYS A 7 5.72 16.47 15.38
C LYS A 7 7.08 15.79 15.41
N ASP A 8 7.12 14.51 15.76
CA ASP A 8 8.34 13.72 15.91
C ASP A 8 8.73 13.00 14.60
N ILE A 9 7.86 13.06 13.59
CA ILE A 9 8.03 12.34 12.33
C ILE A 9 8.57 13.27 11.25
N LYS A 10 9.65 12.84 10.58
CA LYS A 10 10.16 13.51 9.37
C LYS A 10 9.16 13.32 8.24
N LYS A 11 8.33 14.33 8.00
CA LYS A 11 7.38 14.36 6.89
C LYS A 11 8.13 14.27 5.55
N ASN A 12 7.48 13.70 4.55
CA ASN A 12 7.95 13.64 3.15
C ASN A 12 9.09 12.67 2.84
N LEU A 13 9.38 11.68 3.70
CA LEU A 13 10.33 10.62 3.36
C LEU A 13 9.86 9.72 2.20
N LEU A 14 8.54 9.60 2.02
CA LEU A 14 7.92 8.74 1.00
C LEU A 14 7.31 9.54 -0.17
N LYS A 15 7.38 10.88 -0.15
CA LYS A 15 6.79 11.76 -1.17
C LYS A 15 7.76 12.84 -1.65
N GLY A 16 7.39 13.55 -2.71
CA GLY A 16 8.22 14.60 -3.32
C GLY A 16 9.48 14.04 -3.95
N LYS A 17 10.65 14.63 -3.65
CA LYS A 17 11.95 14.19 -4.22
C LYS A 17 12.32 12.75 -3.89
N ASN A 18 11.77 12.19 -2.82
CA ASN A 18 11.98 10.81 -2.38
C ASN A 18 10.74 9.94 -2.62
N ALA A 19 9.92 10.27 -3.62
CA ALA A 19 8.70 9.53 -3.91
C ALA A 19 8.99 8.03 -4.01
N LYS A 20 8.37 7.26 -3.12
CA LYS A 20 8.46 5.79 -3.10
C LYS A 20 7.15 5.20 -3.58
N THR A 21 7.25 4.12 -4.34
CA THR A 21 6.09 3.31 -4.69
C THR A 21 5.89 2.24 -3.62
N VAL A 22 4.74 2.28 -2.95
CA VAL A 22 4.35 1.31 -1.93
C VAL A 22 3.41 0.28 -2.56
N CYS A 23 3.82 -0.98 -2.56
CA CYS A 23 2.95 -2.10 -2.89
C CYS A 23 2.23 -2.59 -1.64
N ILE A 24 0.91 -2.52 -1.65
CA ILE A 24 0.06 -3.19 -0.67
C ILE A 24 -0.29 -4.57 -1.21
N MET A 25 0.25 -5.62 -0.59
CA MET A 25 0.02 -7.00 -0.98
C MET A 25 -1.25 -7.51 -0.29
N GLY A 26 -2.33 -7.66 -1.05
CA GLY A 26 -3.66 -7.98 -0.54
C GLY A 26 -4.55 -6.75 -0.33
N TYR A 27 -5.85 -6.91 -0.57
CA TYR A 27 -6.85 -5.85 -0.43
C TYR A 27 -8.05 -6.31 0.42
N GLY A 28 -7.72 -6.90 1.58
CA GLY A 28 -8.66 -7.27 2.64
C GLY A 28 -8.98 -6.08 3.57
N SER A 29 -9.22 -6.33 4.86
CA SER A 29 -9.54 -5.28 5.84
C SER A 29 -8.38 -4.24 5.98
N GLN A 30 -7.20 -4.71 6.39
CA GLN A 30 -6.03 -3.84 6.55
C GLN A 30 -5.53 -3.30 5.20
N GLY A 31 -5.54 -4.15 4.16
CA GLY A 31 -5.10 -3.77 2.81
C GLY A 31 -5.91 -2.59 2.26
N HIS A 32 -7.23 -2.63 2.44
CA HIS A 32 -8.11 -1.54 2.07
C HIS A 32 -7.81 -0.26 2.88
N ALA A 33 -7.75 -0.35 4.21
CA ALA A 33 -7.54 0.82 5.06
C ALA A 33 -6.19 1.50 4.77
N HIS A 34 -5.10 0.73 4.76
CA HIS A 34 -3.77 1.29 4.57
C HIS A 34 -3.57 1.87 3.17
N ALA A 35 -4.09 1.20 2.12
CA ALA A 35 -3.96 1.70 0.76
C ALA A 35 -4.63 3.08 0.58
N ASN A 36 -5.85 3.25 1.10
CA ASN A 36 -6.57 4.53 1.00
C ASN A 36 -5.91 5.62 1.84
N ASN A 37 -5.54 5.34 3.10
CA ASN A 37 -4.89 6.34 3.96
C ASN A 37 -3.54 6.81 3.38
N LEU A 38 -2.76 5.91 2.78
CA LEU A 38 -1.50 6.27 2.12
C LEU A 38 -1.75 7.09 0.86
N LYS A 39 -2.76 6.73 0.06
CA LYS A 39 -3.18 7.50 -1.12
C LYS A 39 -3.62 8.91 -0.73
N ASP A 40 -4.44 9.05 0.32
CA ASP A 40 -4.89 10.34 0.87
C ASP A 40 -3.74 11.16 1.47
N SER A 41 -2.62 10.51 1.80
CA SER A 41 -1.37 11.14 2.27
C SER A 41 -0.41 11.55 1.14
N ASP A 42 -0.86 11.46 -0.12
CA ASP A 42 -0.11 11.71 -1.35
C ASP A 42 1.06 10.74 -1.59
N ILE A 43 0.93 9.49 -1.16
CA ILE A 43 1.93 8.44 -1.40
C ILE A 43 1.52 7.62 -2.62
N ASN A 44 2.49 7.25 -3.47
CA ASN A 44 2.23 6.41 -4.63
C ASN A 44 1.96 4.96 -4.19
N VAL A 45 0.73 4.50 -4.39
CA VAL A 45 0.28 3.17 -3.96
C VAL A 45 -0.13 2.31 -5.15
N ILE A 46 0.38 1.09 -5.19
CA ILE A 46 -0.07 0.02 -6.08
C ILE A 46 -0.55 -1.17 -5.26
N ILE A 47 -1.46 -1.97 -5.84
CA ILE A 47 -2.00 -3.16 -5.18
C ILE A 47 -1.50 -4.42 -5.87
N GLY A 48 -0.90 -5.32 -5.09
CA GLY A 48 -0.58 -6.67 -5.52
C GLY A 48 -1.70 -7.63 -5.11
N ALA A 49 -2.43 -8.19 -6.06
CA ALA A 49 -3.50 -9.14 -5.76
C ALA A 49 -3.67 -10.20 -6.86
N ARG A 50 -4.07 -11.42 -6.47
CA ARG A 50 -4.55 -12.44 -7.41
C ARG A 50 -5.89 -12.01 -8.00
N LYS A 51 -6.16 -12.36 -9.27
CA LYS A 51 -7.46 -12.10 -9.92
C LYS A 51 -8.61 -12.66 -9.06
N GLY A 52 -9.69 -11.91 -8.93
CA GLY A 52 -10.84 -12.25 -8.08
C GLY A 52 -11.36 -11.03 -7.31
N GLY A 53 -12.17 -11.28 -6.27
CA GLY A 53 -12.92 -10.23 -5.58
C GLY A 53 -12.07 -9.06 -5.05
N SER A 54 -10.95 -9.34 -4.38
CA SER A 54 -10.05 -8.27 -3.88
C SER A 54 -9.41 -7.46 -5.01
N PHE A 55 -9.06 -8.11 -6.11
CA PHE A 55 -8.48 -7.46 -7.28
C PHE A 55 -9.48 -6.50 -7.94
N ASP A 56 -10.72 -6.96 -8.13
CA ASP A 56 -11.78 -6.15 -8.72
C ASP A 56 -12.20 -5.01 -7.78
N LYS A 57 -12.26 -5.27 -6.46
CA LYS A 57 -12.55 -4.25 -5.45
C LYS A 57 -11.49 -3.14 -5.45
N ALA A 58 -10.21 -3.51 -5.51
CA ALA A 58 -9.11 -2.54 -5.57
C ALA A 58 -9.15 -1.71 -6.88
N LYS A 59 -9.45 -2.34 -8.03
CA LYS A 59 -9.62 -1.63 -9.29
C LYS A 59 -10.78 -0.63 -9.23
N LYS A 60 -11.93 -1.04 -8.67
CA LYS A 60 -13.10 -0.16 -8.49
C LYS A 60 -12.82 1.02 -7.57
N ALA A 61 -11.92 0.86 -6.60
CA ALA A 61 -11.45 1.94 -5.73
C ALA A 61 -10.40 2.87 -6.42
N GLY A 62 -10.11 2.66 -7.70
CA GLY A 62 -9.22 3.52 -8.49
C GLY A 62 -7.74 3.31 -8.19
N PHE A 63 -7.35 2.11 -7.78
CA PHE A 63 -5.94 1.74 -7.65
C PHE A 63 -5.42 1.07 -8.92
N LYS A 64 -4.11 1.23 -9.17
CA LYS A 64 -3.39 0.37 -10.10
C LYS A 64 -3.18 -0.99 -9.44
N VAL A 65 -3.81 -2.03 -10.01
CA VAL A 65 -3.74 -3.40 -9.49
C VAL A 65 -2.96 -4.27 -10.47
N MET A 66 -1.96 -4.98 -9.95
CA MET A 66 -1.09 -5.88 -10.68
C MET A 66 -1.11 -7.28 -10.05
N LEU A 67 -0.61 -8.28 -10.79
CA LEU A 67 -0.34 -9.59 -10.20
C LEU A 67 0.81 -9.46 -9.18
N PRO A 68 0.85 -10.30 -8.12
CA PRO A 68 1.82 -10.16 -7.04
C PRO A 68 3.27 -10.01 -7.50
N ALA A 69 3.72 -10.86 -8.43
CA ALA A 69 5.10 -10.83 -8.93
C ALA A 69 5.45 -9.58 -9.74
N GLU A 70 4.46 -8.95 -10.38
CA GLU A 70 4.64 -7.70 -11.12
C GLU A 70 4.64 -6.51 -10.17
N ALA A 71 3.72 -6.52 -9.19
CA ALA A 71 3.60 -5.49 -8.17
C ALA A 71 4.88 -5.36 -7.35
N THR A 72 5.49 -6.48 -6.94
CA THR A 72 6.74 -6.47 -6.17
C THR A 72 7.91 -5.91 -6.96
N LYS A 73 7.98 -6.19 -8.27
CA LYS A 73 9.03 -5.62 -9.15
C LYS A 73 8.88 -4.11 -9.36
N ALA A 74 7.65 -3.59 -9.28
CA ALA A 74 7.35 -2.19 -9.51
C ALA A 74 7.41 -1.31 -8.25
N ALA A 75 7.69 -1.89 -7.07
CA ALA A 75 7.62 -1.19 -5.79
C ALA A 75 8.99 -1.04 -5.12
N ASP A 76 9.16 0.06 -4.39
CA ASP A 76 10.29 0.29 -3.49
C ASP A 76 10.06 -0.35 -2.12
N ILE A 77 8.80 -0.34 -1.66
CA ILE A 77 8.38 -0.84 -0.36
C ILE A 77 7.23 -1.81 -0.59
N ILE A 78 7.32 -3.00 -0.01
CA ILE A 78 6.28 -4.03 -0.09
C ILE A 78 5.72 -4.22 1.32
N MET A 79 4.42 -4.00 1.47
CA MET A 79 3.71 -4.24 2.72
C MET A 79 2.84 -5.49 2.57
N ILE A 80 3.19 -6.53 3.32
CA ILE A 80 2.49 -7.82 3.29
C ILE A 80 1.26 -7.73 4.19
N LEU A 81 0.07 -7.65 3.57
CA LEU A 81 -1.23 -7.63 4.25
C LEU A 81 -2.14 -8.75 3.72
N LEU A 82 -1.51 -9.88 3.41
CA LEU A 82 -2.19 -11.14 3.21
C LEU A 82 -2.56 -11.70 4.59
N PRO A 83 -3.54 -12.62 4.69
CA PRO A 83 -3.66 -13.46 5.86
C PRO A 83 -2.29 -14.10 6.14
N ASP A 84 -1.91 -14.22 7.41
CA ASP A 84 -0.76 -15.02 7.81
C ASP A 84 -1.10 -16.48 7.42
N GLU A 85 -1.81 -17.20 8.29
CA GLU A 85 -2.54 -18.43 7.99
C GLU A 85 -3.30 -18.85 9.27
N THR A 86 -3.98 -20.00 9.25
CA THR A 86 -4.31 -20.79 10.47
C THR A 86 -3.52 -22.06 10.47
#